data_AF-A0A6B2G8X7-F1
#
_entry.id   AF-A0A6B2G8X7-F1
#
_cell.length_a   1.000
_cell.length_b   1.000
_cell.length_c   1.000
_cell.angle_alpha   90.00
_cell.angle_beta   90.00
_cell.angle_gamma   90.00
#
_symmetry.space_group_name_H-M   'P 1'
#
loop_
_entity.id
_entity.type
_entity.pdbx_description
1 polymer ?
#
loop_
_entity_poly.entity_id
_entity_poly.type
_entity_poly.pdbx_seq_one_letter_code
_entity_poly.pdbx_strand_id
1 'polypeptide(L)'
;KEIKKATSQRYFSFEESCKKILKRKFLSLPQNHIEKLWDNIALNYYKHNRFFKYFITKIEACVEICDQLDIIGKSGEMTLLTGLPFSAVRSRGSQLHVEALYLRLAKKDNFIVPSPFLTDKENMRAFECIPLIFEPLISFNADPVVVLDFQSLYPSIIIAYNYCYSSCLGRIDDILTGETKLGCTTYNFDLETVKKFLAQNILTVSPNDVLFLNTTTVSGLLPRLLSDILQLRIMIKQGCKRAKTEAFLK
;
A
#
# COMPACT_ATOMS: atom_id res chain seq x y z
N LYS A 1 6.28 10.03 13.91
CA LYS A 1 6.27 8.91 12.93
C LYS A 1 5.13 9.07 11.93
N GLU A 2 3.89 9.24 12.38
CA GLU A 2 2.73 9.38 11.48
C GLU A 2 2.81 10.59 10.55
N ILE A 3 3.29 11.75 11.04
CA ILE A 3 3.53 12.93 10.18
C ILE A 3 4.50 12.63 9.03
N LYS A 4 5.55 11.82 9.28
CA LYS A 4 6.53 11.39 8.26
C LYS A 4 5.90 10.49 7.20
N LYS A 5 4.93 9.66 7.58
CA LYS A 5 4.20 8.80 6.65
C LYS A 5 3.16 9.58 5.83
N ALA A 6 2.51 10.56 6.46
CA ALA A 6 1.40 11.28 5.85
C ALA A 6 1.83 12.49 5.01
N THR A 7 3.01 13.08 5.26
CA THR A 7 3.44 14.32 4.60
C THR A 7 4.88 14.24 4.13
N SER A 8 5.12 14.79 2.94
CA SER A 8 6.48 15.05 2.43
C SER A 8 6.92 16.45 2.88
N GLN A 9 7.90 16.49 3.79
CA GLN A 9 8.46 17.72 4.35
C GLN A 9 9.96 17.58 4.52
N ARG A 10 10.70 18.69 4.37
CA ARG A 10 12.16 18.73 4.53
C ARG A 10 12.58 18.59 6.01
N TYR A 11 11.83 19.22 6.90
CA TYR A 11 12.06 19.17 8.35
C TYR A 11 10.78 18.70 9.05
N PHE A 12 10.95 17.89 10.10
CA PHE A 12 9.86 17.34 10.90
C PHE A 12 9.83 17.92 12.32
N SER A 13 10.25 19.17 12.47
CA SER A 13 10.05 19.89 13.73
C SER A 13 8.56 20.14 13.96
N PHE A 14 8.20 20.41 15.22
CA PHE A 14 6.81 20.66 15.58
C PHE A 14 6.27 21.91 14.88
N GLU A 15 7.08 22.95 14.79
CA GLU A 15 6.75 24.23 14.18
C GLU A 15 6.50 24.10 12.68
N GLU A 16 7.36 23.35 11.97
CA GLU A 16 7.20 23.15 10.53
C GLU A 16 5.99 22.24 10.25
N SER A 17 5.75 21.24 11.11
CA SER A 17 4.57 20.39 11.04
C SER A 17 3.28 21.20 11.24
N CYS A 18 3.25 22.09 12.23
CA CYS A 18 2.13 23.01 12.45
C CYS A 18 1.92 23.93 11.23
N LYS A 19 2.99 24.51 10.70
CA LYS A 19 2.92 25.39 9.54
C LYS A 19 2.42 24.66 8.29
N LYS A 20 2.84 23.42 8.07
CA LYS A 20 2.45 22.64 6.89
C LYS A 20 1.03 22.08 6.99
N ILE A 21 0.66 21.53 8.15
CA ILE A 21 -0.62 20.82 8.35
C ILE A 21 -1.72 21.80 8.75
N LEU A 22 -1.48 22.58 9.81
CA LEU A 22 -2.46 23.51 10.38
C LEU A 22 -2.46 24.87 9.69
N LYS A 23 -1.51 25.14 8.78
CA LYS A 23 -1.33 26.44 8.10
C LYS A 23 -1.12 27.62 9.07
N ARG A 24 -0.67 27.37 10.31
CA ARG A 24 -0.37 28.39 11.33
C ARG A 24 1.06 28.28 11.84
N LYS A 25 1.67 29.42 12.18
CA LYS A 25 2.99 29.44 12.82
C LYS A 25 2.83 29.17 14.32
N PHE A 26 3.62 28.24 14.84
CA PHE A 26 3.74 28.03 16.28
C PHE A 26 4.99 28.72 16.80
N LEU A 27 4.85 29.56 17.82
CA LEU A 27 5.99 30.23 18.44
C LEU A 27 6.70 29.24 19.35
N SER A 28 7.91 28.80 18.97
CA SER A 28 8.75 27.97 19.83
C SER A 28 9.45 28.84 20.88
N LEU A 29 9.37 28.45 22.16
CA LEU A 29 10.14 29.07 23.22
C LEU A 29 11.40 28.24 23.50
N PRO A 30 12.59 28.85 23.61
CA PRO A 30 13.79 28.13 24.00
C PRO A 30 13.69 27.64 25.45
N GLN A 31 14.34 26.53 25.75
CA GLN A 31 14.26 25.83 27.05
C GLN A 31 14.54 26.77 28.24
N ASN A 32 15.59 27.60 28.15
CA ASN A 32 15.96 28.56 29.19
C ASN A 32 14.85 29.58 29.50
N HIS A 33 14.00 29.92 28.52
CA HIS A 33 12.84 30.80 28.77
C HIS A 33 11.68 30.06 29.43
N ILE A 34 11.50 28.77 29.13
CA ILE A 34 10.48 27.94 29.77
C ILE A 34 10.81 27.76 31.26
N GLU A 35 12.07 27.51 31.60
CA GLU A 35 12.56 27.41 32.99
C GLU A 35 12.32 28.70 33.77
N LYS A 36 12.70 29.85 33.19
CA LYS A 36 12.44 31.18 33.78
C LYS A 36 10.95 31.50 33.97
N LEU A 37 10.07 30.92 33.17
CA LEU A 37 8.61 31.07 33.33
C LEU A 37 8.05 30.22 34.47
N TRP A 38 8.75 29.15 34.85
CA TRP A 38 8.39 28.27 35.95
C TRP A 38 8.97 28.75 37.31
N ASP A 39 10.19 29.29 37.29
CA ASP A 39 10.90 29.73 38.49
C ASP A 39 10.16 30.82 39.30
N ASN A 40 10.30 30.75 40.63
CA ASN A 40 9.62 31.56 41.66
C ASN A 40 8.11 31.31 41.83
N ILE A 41 7.81 30.27 42.61
CA ILE A 41 6.45 29.77 42.85
C ILE A 41 5.53 30.76 43.57
N ALA A 42 6.09 31.64 44.40
CA ALA A 42 5.30 32.41 45.37
C ALA A 42 4.71 33.73 44.85
N LEU A 43 5.15 34.30 43.72
CA LEU A 43 4.93 35.73 43.43
C LEU A 43 4.58 36.13 41.98
N ASN A 44 4.43 35.20 41.02
CA ASN A 44 4.23 35.59 39.61
C ASN A 44 3.15 34.78 38.88
N TYR A 45 1.89 34.97 39.28
CA TYR A 45 0.70 34.41 38.62
C TYR A 45 0.73 34.54 37.08
N TYR A 46 1.15 35.70 36.56
CA TYR A 46 1.23 35.95 35.12
C TYR A 46 2.24 35.06 34.38
N LYS A 47 3.39 34.76 34.99
CA LYS A 47 4.43 33.91 34.37
C LYS A 47 3.96 32.46 34.27
N HIS A 48 3.35 31.95 35.34
CA HIS A 48 2.78 30.61 35.36
C HIS A 48 1.60 30.47 34.42
N ASN A 49 0.69 31.46 34.36
CA ASN A 49 -0.40 31.45 33.38
C ASN A 49 0.16 31.37 31.95
N ARG A 50 1.20 32.15 31.62
CA ARG A 50 1.86 32.09 30.31
C ARG A 50 2.54 30.74 30.06
N PHE A 51 3.16 30.13 31.08
CA PHE A 51 3.72 28.77 31.02
C PHE A 51 2.64 27.73 30.69
N PHE A 52 1.56 27.70 31.47
CA PHE A 52 0.45 26.76 31.24
C PHE A 52 -0.20 26.99 29.89
N LYS A 53 -0.46 28.25 29.51
CA LYS A 53 -1.02 28.59 28.21
C LYS A 53 -0.15 28.08 27.05
N TYR A 54 1.17 28.21 27.14
CA TYR A 54 2.08 27.69 26.12
C TYR A 54 1.95 26.17 25.93
N PHE A 55 1.96 25.39 27.03
CA PHE A 55 1.83 23.93 26.94
C PHE A 55 0.43 23.49 26.52
N ILE A 56 -0.62 24.16 27.00
CA ILE A 56 -2.00 23.90 26.57
C ILE A 56 -2.12 24.12 25.06
N THR A 57 -1.67 25.26 24.54
CA THR A 57 -1.70 25.53 23.09
C THR A 57 -0.86 24.53 22.29
N LYS A 58 0.25 24.03 22.86
CA LYS A 58 1.06 22.96 22.24
C LYS A 58 0.30 21.63 22.18
N ILE A 59 -0.40 21.25 23.25
CA ILE A 59 -1.20 20.02 23.32
C ILE A 59 -2.40 20.13 22.37
N GLU A 60 -3.12 21.25 22.37
CA GLU A 60 -4.21 21.53 21.43
C GLU A 60 -3.74 21.38 19.98
N ALA A 61 -2.60 21.97 19.64
CA ALA A 61 -2.01 21.83 18.31
C ALA A 61 -1.65 20.38 17.96
N CYS A 62 -1.18 19.56 18.92
CA CYS A 62 -0.95 18.13 18.69
C CYS A 62 -2.26 17.39 18.38
N VAL A 63 -3.34 17.67 19.11
CA VAL A 63 -4.66 17.06 18.89
C VAL A 63 -5.21 17.49 17.52
N GLU A 64 -5.18 18.79 17.22
CA GLU A 64 -5.60 19.31 15.91
C GLU A 64 -4.81 18.67 14.75
N ILE A 65 -3.50 18.44 14.90
CA ILE A 65 -2.70 17.74 13.88
C ILE A 65 -3.21 16.31 13.69
N CYS A 66 -3.49 15.60 14.78
CA CYS A 66 -4.03 14.24 14.71
C CYS A 66 -5.38 14.19 13.99
N ASP A 67 -6.24 15.17 14.26
CA ASP A 67 -7.57 15.28 13.64
C ASP A 67 -7.48 15.67 12.16
N GLN A 68 -6.65 16.66 11.80
CA GLN A 68 -6.43 17.07 10.41
C GLN A 68 -5.84 15.95 9.55
N LEU A 69 -4.98 15.12 10.14
CA LEU A 69 -4.44 13.94 9.46
C LEU A 69 -5.39 12.74 9.49
N ASP A 70 -6.47 12.80 10.28
CA ASP A 70 -7.42 11.72 10.53
C ASP A 70 -6.72 10.38 10.79
N ILE A 71 -5.76 10.39 11.72
CA ILE A 71 -4.91 9.22 11.98
C ILE A 71 -5.75 8.07 12.54
N ILE A 72 -6.68 8.39 13.43
CA ILE A 72 -7.54 7.40 14.11
C ILE A 72 -8.55 6.83 13.13
N GLY A 73 -9.28 7.66 12.37
CA GLY A 73 -10.27 7.19 11.40
C GLY A 73 -9.64 6.33 10.31
N LYS A 74 -8.56 6.81 9.67
CA LYS A 74 -7.85 6.02 8.64
C LYS A 74 -7.30 4.70 9.16
N SER A 75 -6.74 4.69 10.37
CA SER A 75 -6.22 3.46 10.97
C SER A 75 -7.36 2.50 11.36
N GLY A 76 -8.50 3.04 11.81
CA GLY A 76 -9.70 2.28 12.15
C GLY A 76 -10.29 1.59 10.92
N GLU A 77 -10.50 2.33 9.83
CA GLU A 77 -10.99 1.78 8.56
C GLU A 77 -10.04 0.72 7.99
N MET A 78 -8.72 0.96 8.07
CA MET A 78 -7.74 -0.03 7.64
C MET A 78 -7.76 -1.29 8.53
N THR A 79 -8.03 -1.15 9.83
CA THR A 79 -8.21 -2.27 10.77
C THR A 79 -9.44 -3.09 10.39
N LEU A 80 -10.56 -2.44 10.09
CA LEU A 80 -11.80 -3.10 9.66
C LEU A 80 -11.60 -3.83 8.33
N LEU A 81 -10.98 -3.18 7.35
CA LEU A 81 -10.68 -3.76 6.04
C LEU A 81 -9.75 -4.97 6.16
N THR A 82 -8.64 -4.80 6.87
CA THR A 82 -7.58 -5.81 6.90
C THR A 82 -7.73 -6.81 8.02
N GLY A 83 -8.67 -6.65 8.95
CA GLY A 83 -8.89 -7.51 10.12
C GLY A 83 -7.66 -7.70 11.01
N LEU A 84 -6.74 -6.74 11.05
CA LEU A 84 -5.53 -6.73 11.88
C LEU A 84 -5.75 -5.89 13.14
N PRO A 85 -5.04 -6.14 14.25
CA PRO A 85 -5.07 -5.26 15.42
C PRO A 85 -4.67 -3.82 15.04
N PHE A 86 -5.33 -2.84 15.65
CA PHE A 86 -5.09 -1.42 15.39
C PHE A 86 -3.61 -1.00 15.56
N SER A 87 -2.92 -1.59 16.53
CA SER A 87 -1.49 -1.38 16.73
C SER A 87 -0.63 -1.94 15.58
N ALA A 88 -1.03 -3.08 15.00
CA ALA A 88 -0.32 -3.73 13.91
C ALA A 88 -0.44 -2.93 12.61
N VAL A 89 -1.61 -2.38 12.30
CA VAL A 89 -1.83 -1.51 11.12
C VAL A 89 -0.85 -0.34 11.07
N ARG A 90 -0.55 0.26 12.23
CA ARG A 90 0.38 1.40 12.32
C ARG A 90 1.85 0.98 12.36
N SER A 91 2.15 -0.11 13.07
CA SER A 91 3.54 -0.48 13.38
C SER A 91 4.18 -1.39 12.33
N ARG A 92 3.39 -2.25 11.67
CA ARG A 92 3.86 -3.30 10.77
C ARG A 92 3.84 -2.85 9.30
N GLY A 93 4.58 -3.56 8.47
CA GLY A 93 4.72 -3.27 7.04
C GLY A 93 3.51 -3.72 6.21
N SER A 94 3.55 -3.37 4.92
CA SER A 94 2.51 -3.71 3.94
C SER A 94 2.32 -5.22 3.75
N GLN A 95 3.40 -6.02 3.86
CA GLN A 95 3.34 -7.47 3.70
C GLN A 95 2.29 -8.11 4.63
N LEU A 96 2.26 -7.71 5.91
CA LEU A 96 1.28 -8.24 6.88
C LEU A 96 -0.17 -7.94 6.46
N HIS A 97 -0.41 -6.77 5.85
CA HIS A 97 -1.75 -6.38 5.40
C HIS A 97 -2.20 -7.24 4.23
N VAL A 98 -1.30 -7.51 3.27
CA VAL A 98 -1.56 -8.37 2.11
C VAL A 98 -1.79 -9.81 2.56
N GLU A 99 -0.92 -10.35 3.41
CA GLU A 99 -1.04 -11.70 3.95
C GLU A 99 -2.35 -11.90 4.72
N ALA A 100 -2.75 -10.93 5.56
CA ALA A 100 -3.99 -11.01 6.32
C ALA A 100 -5.23 -11.13 5.42
N LEU A 101 -5.27 -10.37 4.32
CA LEU A 101 -6.35 -10.45 3.34
C LEU A 101 -6.28 -11.76 2.54
N TYR A 102 -5.09 -12.11 2.03
CA TYR A 102 -4.88 -13.28 1.19
C TYR A 102 -5.18 -14.59 1.94
N LEU A 103 -4.70 -14.74 3.18
CA LEU A 103 -4.92 -15.93 4.00
C LEU A 103 -6.39 -16.16 4.33
N ARG A 104 -7.17 -15.10 4.54
CA ARG A 104 -8.63 -15.25 4.74
C ARG A 104 -9.32 -15.75 3.50
N LEU A 105 -8.94 -15.24 2.33
CA LEU A 105 -9.51 -15.70 1.06
C LEU A 105 -9.09 -17.14 0.78
N ALA A 106 -7.81 -17.46 0.95
CA ALA A 106 -7.28 -18.82 0.83
C ALA A 106 -8.00 -19.81 1.76
N LYS A 107 -8.24 -19.43 3.02
CA LYS A 107 -8.94 -20.27 4.00
C LYS A 107 -10.39 -20.57 3.59
N LYS A 108 -11.11 -19.61 2.99
CA LYS A 108 -12.49 -19.82 2.52
C LYS A 108 -12.56 -20.90 1.43
N ASP A 109 -11.55 -20.94 0.57
CA ASP A 109 -11.45 -21.88 -0.55
C ASP A 109 -10.62 -23.14 -0.19
N ASN A 110 -10.32 -23.37 1.09
CA ASN A 110 -9.53 -24.51 1.60
C ASN A 110 -8.11 -24.63 1.01
N PHE A 111 -7.47 -23.51 0.64
CA PHE A 111 -6.07 -23.52 0.22
C PHE A 111 -5.11 -23.58 1.41
N ILE A 112 -3.98 -24.25 1.19
CA ILE A 112 -2.82 -24.25 2.08
C ILE A 112 -1.77 -23.32 1.47
N VAL A 113 -1.31 -22.34 2.25
CA VAL A 113 -0.29 -21.38 1.81
C VAL A 113 1.08 -21.83 2.34
N PRO A 114 2.08 -22.05 1.46
CA PRO A 114 3.41 -22.44 1.87
C PRO A 114 4.12 -21.31 2.62
N SER A 115 4.95 -21.68 3.60
CA SER A 115 5.77 -20.74 4.38
C SER A 115 7.25 -21.07 4.16
N PRO A 116 7.91 -20.44 3.18
CA PRO A 116 9.29 -20.77 2.82
C PRO A 116 10.30 -20.27 3.86
N PHE A 117 11.44 -20.95 3.95
CA PHE A 117 12.58 -20.50 4.77
C PHE A 117 13.42 -19.46 4.03
N LEU A 118 14.32 -18.81 4.77
CA LEU A 118 15.25 -17.82 4.20
C LEU A 118 16.14 -18.44 3.11
N THR A 119 16.60 -19.68 3.31
CA THR A 119 17.41 -20.44 2.35
C THR A 119 16.66 -20.69 1.04
N ASP A 120 15.35 -20.95 1.09
CA ASP A 120 14.53 -21.19 -0.10
C ASP A 120 14.40 -19.90 -0.93
N LYS A 121 14.30 -18.76 -0.24
CA LYS A 121 14.24 -17.44 -0.85
C LYS A 121 15.55 -17.06 -1.55
N GLU A 122 16.70 -17.35 -0.93
CA GLU A 122 18.02 -17.09 -1.53
C GLU A 122 18.26 -17.95 -2.79
N ASN A 123 17.70 -19.16 -2.80
CA ASN A 123 17.80 -20.05 -3.94
C ASN A 123 16.81 -19.72 -5.06
N MET A 124 15.95 -18.71 -4.94
CA MET A 124 15.00 -18.35 -6.00
C MET A 124 15.72 -17.90 -7.27
N ARG A 125 15.11 -18.12 -8.44
CA ARG A 125 15.57 -17.52 -9.69
C ARG A 125 15.49 -15.99 -9.58
N ALA A 126 16.50 -15.31 -10.10
CA ALA A 126 16.53 -13.85 -10.14
C ALA A 126 15.46 -13.29 -11.09
N PHE A 127 15.05 -12.04 -10.88
CA PHE A 127 14.11 -11.37 -11.77
C PHE A 127 14.79 -11.04 -13.11
N GLU A 128 14.19 -11.50 -14.21
CA GLU A 128 14.68 -11.27 -15.57
C GLU A 128 14.01 -10.04 -16.23
N CYS A 129 12.79 -9.70 -15.83
CA CYS A 129 12.00 -8.64 -16.44
C CYS A 129 12.21 -7.28 -15.76
N ILE A 130 12.47 -6.23 -16.56
CA ILE A 130 12.58 -4.83 -16.12
C ILE A 130 11.47 -3.97 -16.73
N PRO A 131 11.02 -2.90 -16.04
CA PRO A 131 10.06 -1.98 -16.62
C PRO A 131 10.66 -1.22 -17.81
N LEU A 132 9.85 -0.97 -18.83
CA LEU A 132 10.23 -0.14 -19.96
C LEU A 132 10.17 1.34 -19.56
N ILE A 133 11.29 2.04 -19.75
CA ILE A 133 11.38 3.50 -19.61
C ILE A 133 11.87 4.04 -20.95
N PHE A 134 11.03 4.81 -21.64
CA PHE A 134 11.44 5.46 -22.88
C PHE A 134 12.45 6.57 -22.60
N GLU A 135 13.43 6.72 -23.48
CA GLU A 135 14.32 7.87 -23.47
C GLU A 135 13.50 9.13 -23.82
N PRO A 136 13.49 10.15 -22.95
CA PRO A 136 12.74 11.36 -23.23
C PRO A 136 13.43 12.18 -24.31
N LEU A 137 12.65 12.69 -25.27
CA LEU A 137 13.14 13.70 -26.19
C LEU A 137 13.27 15.04 -25.44
N ILE A 138 14.49 15.54 -25.33
CA ILE A 138 14.77 16.80 -24.64
C ILE A 138 14.53 17.94 -25.62
N SER A 139 13.35 18.56 -25.52
CA SER A 139 12.99 19.74 -26.30
C SER A 139 12.04 20.64 -25.51
N PHE A 140 11.95 21.91 -25.93
CA PHE A 140 10.86 22.78 -25.53
C PHE A 140 9.69 22.55 -26.47
N ASN A 141 8.56 22.11 -25.92
CA ASN A 141 7.34 21.85 -26.69
C ASN A 141 6.36 23.00 -26.48
N ALA A 142 6.15 23.81 -27.53
CA ALA A 142 5.17 24.90 -27.52
C ALA A 142 3.73 24.40 -27.68
N ASP A 143 3.56 23.26 -28.34
CA ASP A 143 2.26 22.62 -28.58
C ASP A 143 1.78 21.81 -27.36
N PRO A 144 0.46 21.65 -27.16
CA PRO A 144 -0.08 20.88 -26.05
C PRO A 144 0.30 19.40 -26.14
N VAL A 145 0.80 18.84 -25.03
CA VAL A 145 1.17 17.43 -24.91
C VAL A 145 0.11 16.67 -24.13
N VAL A 146 -0.47 15.64 -24.74
CA VAL A 146 -1.43 14.74 -24.09
C VAL A 146 -0.69 13.69 -23.28
N VAL A 147 -1.03 13.58 -21.99
CA VAL A 147 -0.46 12.59 -21.08
C VAL A 147 -1.47 11.48 -20.84
N LEU A 148 -1.11 10.26 -21.23
CA LEU A 148 -1.91 9.05 -21.01
C LEU A 148 -1.28 8.21 -19.91
N ASP A 149 -2.11 7.69 -19.00
CA ASP A 149 -1.67 6.83 -17.91
C ASP A 149 -2.69 5.71 -17.69
N PHE A 150 -2.20 4.53 -17.29
CA PHE A 150 -3.05 3.39 -16.96
C PHE A 150 -3.57 3.49 -15.53
N GLN A 151 -4.89 3.37 -15.37
CA GLN A 151 -5.47 3.29 -14.03
C GLN A 151 -5.23 1.90 -13.40
N SER A 152 -4.15 1.79 -12.61
CA SER A 152 -3.78 0.56 -11.88
C SER A 152 -3.24 -0.56 -12.80
N LEU A 153 -2.19 -0.25 -13.55
CA LEU A 153 -1.56 -1.15 -14.53
C LEU A 153 -1.39 -2.61 -14.05
N TYR A 154 -0.62 -2.86 -12.99
CA TYR A 154 -0.34 -4.23 -12.55
C TYR A 154 -1.58 -4.99 -12.02
N PRO A 155 -2.43 -4.41 -11.16
CA PRO A 155 -3.68 -5.06 -10.79
C PRO A 155 -4.55 -5.44 -12.00
N SER A 156 -4.67 -4.56 -13.00
CA SER A 156 -5.43 -4.86 -14.21
C SER A 156 -4.83 -6.01 -15.02
N ILE A 157 -3.50 -6.07 -15.16
CA ILE A 157 -2.82 -7.19 -15.83
C ILE A 157 -3.06 -8.50 -15.08
N ILE A 158 -2.90 -8.49 -13.75
CA ILE A 158 -3.09 -9.68 -12.90
C ILE A 158 -4.51 -10.22 -13.05
N ILE A 159 -5.52 -9.34 -13.04
CA ILE A 159 -6.93 -9.72 -13.20
C ILE A 159 -7.21 -10.26 -14.60
N ALA A 160 -6.76 -9.54 -15.65
CA ALA A 160 -7.06 -9.89 -17.03
C ALA A 160 -6.46 -11.23 -17.46
N TYR A 161 -5.21 -11.51 -17.05
CA TYR A 161 -4.49 -12.72 -17.43
C TYR A 161 -4.48 -13.79 -16.33
N ASN A 162 -5.30 -13.63 -15.29
CA ASN A 162 -5.45 -14.57 -14.19
C ASN A 162 -4.13 -14.95 -13.48
N TYR A 163 -3.21 -13.99 -13.30
CA TYR A 163 -1.92 -14.28 -12.69
C TYR A 163 -2.08 -14.52 -11.19
N CYS A 164 -1.94 -15.77 -10.77
CA CYS A 164 -2.07 -16.15 -9.36
C CYS A 164 -1.24 -17.39 -9.06
N TYR A 165 -0.84 -17.54 -7.80
CA TYR A 165 -0.22 -18.77 -7.31
C TYR A 165 -1.10 -20.01 -7.54
N SER A 166 -2.43 -19.87 -7.43
CA SER A 166 -3.41 -20.96 -7.58
C SER A 166 -3.75 -21.32 -9.03
N SER A 167 -3.34 -20.50 -10.01
CA SER A 167 -3.57 -20.74 -11.44
C SER A 167 -2.26 -21.02 -12.19
N CYS A 168 -1.10 -20.86 -11.54
CA CYS A 168 0.21 -21.02 -12.14
C CYS A 168 0.57 -22.51 -12.28
N LEU A 169 0.91 -22.92 -13.50
CA LEU A 169 1.43 -24.26 -13.80
C LEU A 169 2.97 -24.29 -13.92
N GLY A 170 3.61 -23.11 -13.98
CA GLY A 170 5.07 -22.97 -14.00
C GLY A 170 5.65 -22.69 -15.39
N ARG A 171 6.99 -22.66 -15.49
CA ARG A 171 7.69 -22.27 -16.73
C ARG A 171 7.65 -23.44 -17.72
N ILE A 172 7.49 -23.14 -19.02
CA ILE A 172 7.44 -24.15 -20.08
C ILE A 172 8.70 -25.02 -20.08
N ASP A 173 9.88 -24.40 -20.02
CA ASP A 173 11.17 -25.11 -20.02
C ASP A 173 11.32 -26.08 -18.84
N ASP A 174 10.83 -25.67 -17.66
CA ASP A 174 10.89 -26.47 -16.44
C ASP A 174 10.02 -27.72 -16.57
N ILE A 175 8.81 -27.57 -17.12
CA ILE A 175 7.88 -28.67 -17.34
C ILE A 175 8.44 -29.67 -18.38
N LEU A 176 9.16 -29.19 -19.40
CA LEU A 176 9.78 -30.05 -20.41
C LEU A 176 11.01 -30.79 -19.89
N THR A 177 11.82 -30.13 -19.05
CA THR A 177 13.03 -30.73 -18.45
C THR A 177 12.72 -31.58 -17.21
N GLY A 178 11.51 -31.47 -16.67
CA GLY A 178 11.13 -32.08 -15.40
C GLY A 178 11.69 -31.33 -14.18
N GLU A 179 12.19 -30.11 -14.36
CA GLU A 179 12.50 -29.22 -13.25
C GLU A 179 11.20 -28.75 -12.58
N THR A 180 11.17 -28.86 -11.26
CA THR A 180 9.94 -28.74 -10.48
C THR A 180 9.95 -27.47 -9.64
N LYS A 181 10.44 -26.32 -10.12
CA LYS A 181 10.67 -25.14 -9.25
C LYS A 181 9.80 -23.93 -9.60
N LEU A 182 8.92 -23.55 -8.68
CA LEU A 182 8.13 -22.31 -8.76
C LEU A 182 8.48 -21.42 -7.56
N GLY A 183 9.31 -20.41 -7.79
CA GLY A 183 9.77 -19.51 -6.72
C GLY A 183 10.51 -20.28 -5.62
N CYS A 184 9.99 -20.24 -4.39
CA CYS A 184 10.52 -20.97 -3.23
C CYS A 184 9.97 -22.40 -3.09
N THR A 185 8.99 -22.79 -3.92
CA THR A 185 8.30 -24.07 -3.79
C THR A 185 8.64 -25.00 -4.93
N THR A 186 8.49 -26.29 -4.68
CA THR A 186 8.55 -27.30 -5.73
C THR A 186 7.16 -27.77 -6.15
N TYR A 187 6.98 -28.05 -7.44
CA TYR A 187 5.73 -28.52 -8.02
C TYR A 187 6.02 -29.58 -9.08
N ASN A 188 5.22 -30.63 -9.19
CA ASN A 188 5.33 -31.59 -10.28
C ASN A 188 3.99 -31.65 -11.02
N PHE A 189 4.00 -31.34 -12.32
CA PHE A 189 2.84 -31.50 -13.18
C PHE A 189 3.13 -32.54 -14.26
N ASP A 190 2.21 -33.49 -14.41
CA ASP A 190 2.30 -34.46 -15.49
C ASP A 190 2.10 -33.76 -16.85
N LEU A 191 3.04 -34.01 -17.78
CA LEU A 191 3.00 -33.51 -19.16
C LEU A 191 1.68 -33.85 -19.87
N GLU A 192 1.08 -35.00 -19.55
CA GLU A 192 -0.23 -35.38 -20.09
C GLU A 192 -1.35 -34.43 -19.67
N THR A 193 -1.32 -33.96 -18.42
CA THR A 193 -2.32 -33.04 -17.89
C THR A 193 -2.21 -31.68 -18.58
N VAL A 194 -0.99 -31.19 -18.79
CA VAL A 194 -0.74 -29.95 -19.54
C VAL A 194 -1.22 -30.07 -20.99
N LYS A 195 -0.95 -31.21 -21.66
CA LYS A 195 -1.46 -31.47 -23.02
C LYS A 195 -2.98 -31.50 -23.10
N LYS A 196 -3.65 -32.10 -22.10
CA LYS A 196 -5.12 -32.08 -21.99
C LYS A 196 -5.65 -30.66 -21.85
N PHE A 197 -5.04 -29.84 -21.00
CA PHE A 197 -5.43 -28.45 -20.80
C PHE A 197 -5.19 -27.60 -22.05
N LEU A 198 -4.11 -27.87 -22.79
CA LEU A 198 -3.85 -27.24 -24.07
C LEU A 198 -4.93 -27.60 -25.10
N ALA A 199 -5.28 -28.89 -25.21
CA ALA A 199 -6.32 -29.36 -26.13
C ALA A 199 -7.71 -28.76 -25.83
N GLN A 200 -7.95 -28.39 -24.56
CA GLN A 200 -9.19 -27.74 -24.12
C GLN A 200 -9.16 -26.21 -24.24
N ASN A 201 -8.06 -25.60 -24.71
CA ASN A 201 -7.87 -24.14 -24.78
C ASN A 201 -8.06 -23.42 -23.44
N ILE A 202 -7.66 -24.06 -22.33
CA ILE A 202 -7.81 -23.48 -20.98
C ILE A 202 -6.52 -22.88 -20.40
N LEU A 203 -5.49 -22.74 -21.24
CA LEU A 203 -4.18 -22.21 -20.86
C LEU A 203 -3.95 -20.80 -21.40
N THR A 204 -3.22 -20.01 -20.62
CA THR A 204 -2.71 -18.69 -20.99
C THR A 204 -1.21 -18.69 -20.76
N VAL A 205 -0.45 -18.31 -21.80
CA VAL A 205 1.01 -18.20 -21.73
C VAL A 205 1.35 -16.74 -21.44
N SER A 206 2.14 -16.49 -20.40
CA SER A 206 2.68 -15.15 -20.13
C SER A 206 3.90 -14.86 -21.01
N PRO A 207 4.26 -13.58 -21.23
CA PRO A 207 5.47 -13.22 -21.97
C PRO A 207 6.80 -13.72 -21.37
N ASN A 208 6.77 -14.21 -20.12
CA ASN A 208 7.92 -14.80 -19.43
C ASN A 208 7.91 -16.34 -19.50
N ASP A 209 7.19 -16.92 -20.46
CA ASP A 209 7.06 -18.36 -20.68
C ASP A 209 6.51 -19.16 -19.48
N VAL A 210 5.75 -18.48 -18.61
CA VAL A 210 5.02 -19.13 -17.51
C VAL A 210 3.59 -19.41 -17.93
N LEU A 211 3.14 -20.64 -17.70
CA LEU A 211 1.79 -21.12 -17.97
C LEU A 211 0.85 -20.81 -16.81
N PHE A 212 -0.33 -20.30 -17.15
CA PHE A 212 -1.44 -20.08 -16.22
C PHE A 212 -2.73 -20.71 -16.75
N LEU A 213 -3.61 -21.12 -15.86
CA LEU A 213 -5.00 -21.46 -16.18
C LEU A 213 -5.78 -20.19 -16.52
N ASN A 214 -6.68 -20.29 -17.49
CA ASN A 214 -7.55 -19.18 -17.88
C ASN A 214 -8.61 -18.87 -16.80
N THR A 215 -9.26 -17.71 -16.91
CA THR A 215 -10.28 -17.27 -15.96
C THR A 215 -11.56 -18.11 -16.00
N THR A 216 -11.87 -18.79 -17.12
CA THR A 216 -13.12 -19.55 -17.29
C THR A 216 -13.13 -20.84 -16.48
N THR A 217 -11.96 -21.43 -16.23
CA THR A 217 -11.85 -22.68 -15.45
C THR A 217 -11.76 -22.40 -13.97
N VAL A 218 -10.78 -21.58 -13.57
CA VAL A 218 -10.52 -21.24 -12.17
C VAL A 218 -10.14 -19.78 -12.08
N SER A 219 -10.94 -19.00 -11.34
CA SER A 219 -10.55 -17.64 -10.99
C SER A 219 -9.49 -17.69 -9.88
N GLY A 220 -8.30 -17.15 -10.10
CA GLY A 220 -7.24 -17.12 -9.09
C GLY A 220 -7.62 -16.31 -7.86
N LEU A 221 -7.06 -16.64 -6.70
CA LEU A 221 -7.28 -15.90 -5.44
C LEU A 221 -6.87 -14.43 -5.54
N LEU A 222 -5.70 -14.16 -6.13
CA LEU A 222 -5.14 -12.82 -6.24
C LEU A 222 -5.96 -11.91 -7.19
N PRO A 223 -6.37 -12.36 -8.40
CA PRO A 223 -7.34 -11.67 -9.24
C PRO A 223 -8.62 -11.27 -8.50
N ARG A 224 -9.23 -12.20 -7.74
CA ARG A 224 -10.45 -11.93 -6.96
C ARG A 224 -10.22 -10.85 -5.91
N LEU A 225 -9.15 -10.99 -5.11
CA LEU A 225 -8.80 -10.01 -4.08
C LEU A 225 -8.56 -8.61 -4.67
N LEU A 226 -7.82 -8.53 -5.78
CA LEU A 226 -7.49 -7.25 -6.41
C LEU A 226 -8.72 -6.63 -7.09
N SER A 227 -9.63 -7.43 -7.62
CA SER A 227 -10.90 -6.95 -8.17
C SER A 227 -11.71 -6.23 -7.09
N ASP A 228 -11.86 -6.84 -5.91
CA ASP A 228 -12.60 -6.23 -4.79
C ASP A 228 -11.95 -4.91 -4.34
N ILE A 229 -10.62 -4.89 -4.17
CA ILE A 229 -9.87 -3.69 -3.79
C ILE A 229 -10.03 -2.59 -4.86
N LEU A 230 -9.99 -2.94 -6.14
CA LEU A 230 -10.08 -1.99 -7.25
C LEU A 230 -11.49 -1.41 -7.38
N GLN A 231 -12.53 -2.24 -7.21
CA GLN A 231 -13.93 -1.77 -7.19
C GLN A 231 -14.16 -0.80 -6.03
N LEU A 232 -13.72 -1.14 -4.82
CA LEU A 232 -13.77 -0.25 -3.66
C LEU A 232 -13.04 1.07 -3.92
N ARG A 233 -11.86 1.02 -4.54
CA ARG A 233 -11.11 2.23 -4.91
C ARG A 233 -11.86 3.11 -5.91
N ILE A 234 -12.49 2.51 -6.92
CA ILE A 234 -13.30 3.25 -7.89
C ILE A 234 -14.48 3.93 -7.18
N MET A 235 -15.20 3.18 -6.34
CA MET A 235 -16.32 3.70 -5.54
C MET A 235 -15.89 4.89 -4.67
N ILE A 236 -14.78 4.77 -3.93
CA ILE A 236 -14.24 5.84 -3.09
C ILE A 236 -13.85 7.06 -3.94
N LYS A 237 -13.17 6.87 -5.07
CA LYS A 237 -12.79 7.96 -5.96
C LYS A 237 -14.03 8.71 -6.49
N GLN A 238 -15.08 7.99 -6.87
CA GLN A 238 -16.34 8.60 -7.30
C GLN A 238 -17.00 9.38 -6.15
N GLY A 239 -17.03 8.82 -4.94
CA GLY A 239 -17.50 9.50 -3.73
C GLY A 239 -16.73 10.81 -3.45
N CYS A 240 -15.39 10.77 -3.52
CA CYS A 240 -14.55 11.96 -3.35
C CYS A 240 -14.80 13.02 -4.42
N LYS A 241 -15.09 12.62 -5.67
CA LYS A 241 -15.47 13.57 -6.73
C LYS A 241 -16.79 14.26 -6.40
N ARG A 242 -17.82 13.51 -6.01
CA ARG A 242 -19.14 14.05 -5.61
C ARG A 242 -19.02 15.01 -4.44
N ALA A 243 -18.31 14.61 -3.38
CA ALA A 243 -18.13 15.43 -2.18
C ALA A 243 -17.44 16.77 -2.46
N LYS A 244 -16.50 16.83 -3.42
CA LYS A 244 -15.88 18.11 -3.83
C LYS A 244 -16.87 19.07 -4.49
N THR A 245 -17.80 18.54 -5.28
CA THR A 245 -18.88 19.33 -5.90
C THR A 245 -19.89 19.83 -4.86
N GLU A 246 -20.26 19.00 -3.89
CA GLU A 246 -21.23 19.36 -2.84
C GLU A 246 -20.62 20.29 -1.77
N ALA A 247 -19.35 20.13 -1.42
CA ALA A 247 -18.65 21.05 -0.52
C ALA A 247 -18.38 22.43 -1.16
N PHE A 248 -18.54 22.57 -2.48
CA PHE A 248 -18.54 23.86 -3.17
C PHE A 248 -19.91 24.56 -3.14
N LEU A 249 -20.96 23.86 -2.68
CA LEU A 249 -22.35 24.36 -2.57
C LEU A 249 -22.75 24.68 -1.11
N LYS A 250 -21.78 24.80 -0.20
CA LYS A 250 -21.96 25.37 1.15
C LYS A 250 -21.11 26.61 1.32
#